data_AF-A0A536UEJ0-F1
#
_entry.id   AF-A0A536UEJ0-F1
#
_cell.length_a   1.000
_cell.length_b   1.000
_cell.length_c   1.000
_cell.angle_alpha   90.00
_cell.angle_beta   90.00
_cell.angle_gamma   90.00
#
_symmetry.space_group_name_H-M   'P 1'
#
loop_
_entity.id
_entity.type
_entity.pdbx_description
1 polymer ?
#
loop_
_entity_poly.entity_id
_entity_poly.type
_entity_poly.pdbx_seq_one_letter_code
_entity_poly.pdbx_strand_id
1 'polypeptide(L)'
;ESGRTVREIEVPCLTLAELMAPYADIDVHWLKIDVEGYETAVLQGWTSAVRPWVVVVESTVPLTQVASHREWEGLVLAHGYAFAYFDGLNRFYIRVDHEELRPAFAHGPSVFDRFALSGTATSTYASRLRIEDEARHRAEELKREADASELRARDASQRTDAALRHIAAMEATISWRVTAPLRWLSRQRNAASERGARSLRAAAALAVRAIVSVARRSGLYSKIAPWLRSRYPRLWQRAKRVAIAAPAGASRDSNRHYVALFATRRWVPRTTRDATIVGVAEIERLLEVEIQQRRNL
;
A
#
# COMPACT_ATOMS: atom_id res chain seq x y z
N GLU A 1 -2.81 36.14 36.18
CA GLU A 1 -4.04 35.64 35.51
C GLU A 1 -3.65 34.98 34.19
N SER A 2 -3.96 33.70 33.99
CA SER A 2 -3.40 32.85 32.93
C SER A 2 -4.08 32.96 31.54
N GLY A 3 -4.66 34.11 31.20
CA GLY A 3 -5.10 34.44 29.83
C GLY A 3 -6.13 33.50 29.19
N ARG A 4 -6.90 32.73 29.97
CA ARG A 4 -7.92 31.80 29.44
C ARG A 4 -9.19 32.55 29.07
N THR A 5 -9.77 32.24 27.91
CA THR A 5 -11.09 32.75 27.51
C THR A 5 -12.17 32.09 28.36
N VAL A 6 -12.87 32.87 29.17
CA VAL A 6 -14.00 32.41 29.99
C VAL A 6 -15.29 32.53 29.19
N ARG A 7 -16.11 31.50 29.21
CA ARG A 7 -17.48 31.52 28.67
C ARG A 7 -18.43 31.09 29.76
N GLU A 8 -19.35 31.97 30.12
CA GLU A 8 -20.40 31.68 31.08
C GLU A 8 -21.54 30.91 30.40
N ILE A 9 -22.05 29.90 31.10
CA ILE A 9 -23.21 29.11 30.72
C ILE A 9 -24.04 28.86 31.98
N GLU A 10 -25.36 28.99 31.87
CA GLU A 10 -26.27 28.57 32.93
C GLU A 10 -26.52 27.07 32.82
N VAL A 11 -26.41 26.36 33.95
CA VAL A 11 -26.65 24.92 34.05
C VAL A 11 -27.62 24.66 35.22
N PRO A 12 -28.60 23.76 35.06
CA PRO A 12 -29.42 23.31 36.19
C PRO A 12 -28.55 22.61 37.24
N CYS A 13 -28.74 22.96 38.51
CA CYS A 13 -28.07 22.33 39.65
C CYS A 13 -29.05 21.47 40.44
N LEU A 14 -28.55 20.39 41.03
CA LEU A 14 -29.28 19.53 41.96
C LEU A 14 -28.52 19.50 43.29
N THR A 15 -29.25 19.32 44.40
CA THR A 15 -28.64 19.05 45.70
C THR A 15 -28.11 17.62 45.76
N LEU A 16 -27.15 17.37 46.65
CA LEU A 16 -26.66 16.01 46.87
C LEU A 16 -27.78 15.08 47.39
N ALA A 17 -28.73 15.60 48.18
CA ALA A 17 -29.90 14.83 48.61
C ALA A 17 -30.78 14.37 47.44
N GLU A 18 -31.10 15.27 46.49
CA GLU A 18 -31.88 14.92 45.30
C GLU A 18 -31.14 13.92 44.41
N LEU A 19 -29.83 14.10 44.24
CA LEU A 19 -28.99 13.17 43.48
C LEU A 19 -28.98 11.77 44.10
N MET A 20 -28.99 11.68 45.44
CA MET A 20 -28.91 10.43 46.16
C MET A 20 -30.24 9.71 46.35
N ALA A 21 -31.37 10.41 46.27
CA ALA A 21 -32.70 9.84 46.53
C ALA A 21 -33.01 8.55 45.75
N PRO A 22 -32.64 8.39 44.47
CA PRO A 22 -32.88 7.15 43.72
C PRO A 22 -32.09 5.93 44.22
N TYR A 23 -31.07 6.13 45.06
CA TYR A 23 -30.17 5.10 45.55
C TYR A 23 -30.44 4.72 47.02
N ALA A 24 -31.63 5.07 47.54
CA ALA A 24 -32.01 4.82 48.93
C ALA A 24 -31.98 3.35 49.34
N ASP A 25 -32.25 2.44 48.40
CA ASP A 25 -32.40 1.00 48.65
C ASP A 25 -31.16 0.17 48.28
N ILE A 26 -30.02 0.82 47.98
CA ILE A 26 -28.77 0.11 47.65
C ILE A 26 -27.61 0.56 48.55
N ASP A 27 -26.67 -0.36 48.75
CA ASP A 27 -25.39 -0.02 49.35
C ASP A 27 -24.52 0.73 48.36
N VAL A 28 -24.43 2.05 48.57
CA VAL A 28 -23.48 2.90 47.86
C VAL A 28 -22.11 2.72 48.50
N HIS A 29 -21.14 2.23 47.73
CA HIS A 29 -19.81 1.94 48.27
C HIS A 29 -18.93 3.19 48.39
N TRP A 30 -19.05 4.13 47.45
CA TRP A 30 -18.22 5.33 47.45
C TRP A 30 -18.93 6.53 46.83
N LEU A 31 -18.53 7.73 47.28
CA LEU A 31 -18.92 9.02 46.70
C LEU A 31 -17.66 9.87 46.54
N LYS A 32 -17.49 10.46 45.36
CA LYS A 32 -16.45 11.46 45.11
C LYS A 32 -17.08 12.82 44.86
N ILE A 33 -16.52 13.81 45.56
CA ILE A 33 -16.87 15.22 45.45
C ILE A 33 -15.63 15.94 44.88
N ASP A 34 -15.82 16.52 43.70
CA ASP A 34 -14.84 17.28 42.94
C ASP A 34 -15.63 18.31 42.13
N VAL A 35 -15.80 19.50 42.72
CA VAL A 35 -16.74 20.53 42.24
C VAL A 35 -16.10 21.91 42.21
N GLU A 36 -14.77 21.95 42.10
CA GLU A 36 -13.98 23.17 41.84
C GLU A 36 -14.29 24.33 42.80
N GLY A 37 -14.37 24.05 44.11
CA GLY A 37 -14.56 25.06 45.16
C GLY A 37 -15.98 25.14 45.74
N TYR A 38 -16.92 24.33 45.24
CA TYR A 38 -18.30 24.25 45.75
C TYR A 38 -18.51 23.11 46.78
N GLU A 39 -17.44 22.52 47.32
CA GLU A 39 -17.50 21.33 48.18
C GLU A 39 -18.39 21.57 49.41
N THR A 40 -18.25 22.74 50.05
CA THR A 40 -19.07 23.14 51.21
C THR A 40 -20.55 23.17 50.87
N ALA A 41 -20.93 23.76 49.72
CA ALA A 41 -22.32 23.87 49.30
C ALA A 41 -22.94 22.49 48.98
N VAL A 42 -22.16 21.61 48.33
CA VAL A 42 -22.58 20.22 48.06
C VAL A 42 -22.83 19.46 49.36
N LEU A 43 -21.91 19.56 50.31
CA LEU A 43 -22.00 18.88 51.61
C LEU A 43 -23.11 19.42 52.49
N GLN A 44 -23.40 20.73 52.45
CA GLN A 44 -24.57 21.32 53.12
C GLN A 44 -25.89 20.80 52.54
N GLY A 45 -25.93 20.50 51.24
CA GLY A 45 -27.08 19.89 50.57
C GLY A 45 -27.27 18.40 50.85
N TRP A 46 -26.43 17.78 51.68
CA TRP A 46 -26.51 16.36 52.01
C TRP A 46 -27.49 16.08 53.16
N THR A 47 -28.78 16.11 52.88
CA THR A 47 -29.83 15.78 53.86
C THR A 47 -30.38 14.36 53.73
N SER A 48 -29.93 13.59 52.72
CA SER A 48 -30.38 12.22 52.49
C SER A 48 -29.85 11.25 53.54
N ALA A 49 -30.61 10.17 53.78
CA ALA A 49 -30.19 9.07 54.65
C ALA A 49 -29.17 8.13 53.98
N VAL A 50 -28.96 8.27 52.66
CA VAL A 50 -27.97 7.50 51.90
C VAL A 50 -26.58 7.91 52.35
N ARG A 51 -25.83 6.94 52.87
CA ARG A 51 -24.47 7.15 53.37
C ARG A 51 -23.52 6.18 52.69
N PRO A 52 -22.75 6.62 51.69
CA PRO A 52 -21.73 5.80 51.07
C PRO A 52 -20.72 5.24 52.08
N TRP A 53 -20.10 4.09 51.82
CA TRP A 53 -19.12 3.55 52.77
C TRP A 53 -17.85 4.42 52.84
N VAL A 54 -17.44 4.99 51.70
CA VAL A 54 -16.29 5.89 51.58
C VAL A 54 -16.68 7.21 50.91
N VAL A 55 -16.25 8.33 51.48
CA VAL A 55 -16.40 9.66 50.87
C VAL A 55 -15.02 10.20 50.53
N VAL A 56 -14.86 10.66 49.30
CA VAL A 56 -13.62 11.24 48.78
C VAL A 56 -13.91 12.67 48.39
N VAL A 57 -13.16 13.63 48.94
CA VAL A 57 -13.36 15.06 48.66
C VAL A 57 -12.06 15.66 48.18
N GLU A 58 -12.08 16.33 47.02
CA GLU A 58 -10.93 17.14 46.60
C GLU A 58 -10.72 18.26 47.62
N SER A 59 -9.51 18.36 48.15
CA SER A 59 -9.22 19.11 49.38
C SER A 59 -8.13 20.15 49.19
N THR A 60 -7.91 20.62 47.97
CA THR A 60 -6.98 21.70 47.63
C THR A 60 -7.67 22.83 46.89
N VAL A 61 -7.19 24.05 47.06
CA VAL A 61 -7.62 25.19 46.21
C VAL A 61 -7.21 24.91 44.77
N PRO A 62 -8.08 25.16 43.76
CA PRO A 62 -7.83 24.80 42.38
C PRO A 62 -6.44 25.22 41.89
N LEU A 63 -5.73 24.27 41.25
CA LEU A 63 -4.38 24.45 40.70
C LEU A 63 -3.29 24.75 41.75
N THR A 64 -3.52 24.47 43.04
CA THR A 64 -2.53 24.64 44.11
C THR A 64 -2.45 23.40 45.00
N GLN A 65 -1.49 23.37 45.93
CA GLN A 65 -1.41 22.37 47.00
C GLN A 65 -1.95 22.90 48.34
N VAL A 66 -2.59 24.07 48.33
CA VAL A 66 -3.12 24.71 49.54
C VAL A 66 -4.39 23.99 49.97
N ALA A 67 -4.41 23.44 51.17
CA ALA A 67 -5.54 22.63 51.63
C ALA A 67 -6.80 23.48 51.89
N SER A 68 -7.97 23.05 51.40
CA SER A 68 -9.28 23.72 51.53
C SER A 68 -10.24 23.05 52.52
N HIS A 69 -9.91 21.86 53.03
CA HIS A 69 -10.82 21.04 53.84
C HIS A 69 -11.43 21.67 55.09
N ARG A 70 -10.77 22.68 55.68
CA ARG A 70 -11.21 23.27 56.96
C ARG A 70 -12.62 23.84 56.89
N GLU A 71 -13.08 24.25 55.71
CA GLU A 71 -14.38 24.88 55.51
C GLU A 71 -15.54 23.89 55.55
N TRP A 72 -15.28 22.61 55.22
CA TRP A 72 -16.35 21.61 55.05
C TRP A 72 -16.13 20.31 55.82
N GLU A 73 -14.93 20.01 56.32
CA GLU A 73 -14.62 18.73 56.98
C GLU A 73 -15.55 18.46 58.16
N GLY A 74 -15.92 19.51 58.92
CA GLY A 74 -16.88 19.40 60.02
C GLY A 74 -18.24 18.84 59.60
N LEU A 75 -18.69 19.12 58.36
CA LEU A 75 -19.94 18.58 57.82
C LEU A 75 -19.83 17.06 57.62
N VAL A 76 -18.74 16.61 56.99
CA VAL A 76 -18.49 15.17 56.75
C VAL A 76 -18.39 14.40 58.07
N LEU A 77 -17.66 14.95 59.05
CA LEU A 77 -17.54 14.34 60.37
C LEU A 77 -18.89 14.27 61.11
N ALA A 78 -19.69 15.33 61.05
CA ALA A 78 -21.03 15.35 61.64
C ALA A 78 -21.99 14.34 60.99
N HIS A 79 -21.77 13.98 59.72
CA HIS A 79 -22.52 12.96 59.00
C HIS A 79 -22.10 11.50 59.32
N GLY A 80 -21.24 11.29 60.31
CA GLY A 80 -20.87 9.95 60.78
C GLY A 80 -19.75 9.30 59.97
N TYR A 81 -18.78 10.11 59.55
CA TYR A 81 -17.57 9.65 58.89
C TYR A 81 -16.34 10.00 59.72
N ALA A 82 -15.29 9.21 59.58
CA ALA A 82 -13.99 9.44 60.19
C ALA A 82 -12.93 9.62 59.10
N PHE A 83 -12.02 10.58 59.31
CA PHE A 83 -10.88 10.77 58.41
C PHE A 83 -10.01 9.51 58.37
N ALA A 84 -9.60 9.12 57.16
CA ALA A 84 -8.80 7.93 56.92
C ALA A 84 -7.44 8.26 56.30
N TYR A 85 -7.42 9.01 55.19
CA TYR A 85 -6.21 9.19 54.39
C TYR A 85 -6.25 10.48 53.56
N PHE A 86 -5.07 11.04 53.24
CA PHE A 86 -4.90 12.16 52.32
C PHE A 86 -3.79 11.83 51.32
N ASP A 87 -4.12 11.84 50.02
CA ASP A 87 -3.19 11.45 48.95
C ASP A 87 -2.36 12.62 48.38
N GLY A 88 -2.55 13.83 48.90
CA GLY A 88 -1.96 15.07 48.38
C GLY A 88 -2.93 15.95 47.58
N LEU A 89 -4.10 15.42 47.22
CA LEU A 89 -5.18 16.11 46.51
C LEU A 89 -6.55 15.83 47.16
N ASN A 90 -6.85 14.56 47.38
CA ASN A 90 -8.09 14.04 47.92
C ASN A 90 -7.95 13.62 49.37
N ARG A 91 -8.97 13.96 50.17
CA ARG A 91 -9.17 13.39 51.50
C ARG A 91 -10.23 12.29 51.44
N PHE A 92 -9.92 11.19 52.12
CA PHE A 92 -10.75 10.01 52.22
C PHE A 92 -11.32 9.91 53.62
N TYR A 93 -12.63 9.71 53.70
CA TYR A 93 -13.36 9.52 54.94
C TYR A 93 -14.14 8.20 54.85
N ILE A 94 -14.15 7.44 55.94
CA ILE A 94 -14.80 6.14 56.03
C ILE A 94 -15.99 6.27 56.97
N ARG A 95 -17.13 5.69 56.59
CA ARG A 95 -18.33 5.64 57.42
C ARG A 95 -18.00 4.87 58.70
N VAL A 96 -18.38 5.39 59.87
CA VAL A 96 -17.92 4.85 61.16
C VAL A 96 -18.34 3.40 61.45
N ASP A 97 -19.35 2.89 60.77
CA ASP A 97 -19.83 1.51 60.83
C ASP A 97 -19.15 0.57 59.82
N HIS A 98 -18.27 1.11 58.95
CA HIS A 98 -17.41 0.37 58.01
C HIS A 98 -15.92 0.53 58.35
N GLU A 99 -15.62 0.60 59.65
CA GLU A 99 -14.27 0.81 60.15
C GLU A 99 -13.31 -0.33 59.76
N GLU A 100 -13.83 -1.51 59.41
CA GLU A 100 -13.06 -2.63 58.84
C GLU A 100 -12.36 -2.27 57.52
N LEU A 101 -12.76 -1.20 56.83
CA LEU A 101 -12.11 -0.71 55.62
C LEU A 101 -10.84 0.09 55.91
N ARG A 102 -10.69 0.66 57.12
CA ARG A 102 -9.56 1.55 57.47
C ARG A 102 -8.18 0.96 57.15
N PRO A 103 -7.88 -0.33 57.38
CA PRO A 103 -6.58 -0.91 57.04
C PRO A 103 -6.21 -0.76 55.54
N ALA A 104 -7.18 -0.73 54.63
CA ALA A 104 -6.92 -0.54 53.19
C ALA A 104 -6.41 0.88 52.85
N PHE A 105 -6.56 1.84 53.76
CA PHE A 105 -6.12 3.23 53.62
C PHE A 105 -4.83 3.53 54.40
N ALA A 106 -4.14 2.50 54.91
CA ALA A 106 -2.89 2.65 55.64
C ALA A 106 -1.75 3.24 54.79
N HIS A 107 -1.81 3.03 53.47
CA HIS A 107 -0.91 3.61 52.49
C HIS A 107 -1.70 4.02 51.24
N GLY A 108 -1.13 4.90 50.43
CA GLY A 108 -1.69 5.22 49.12
C GLY A 108 -1.66 4.02 48.16
N PRO A 109 -2.24 4.19 46.96
CA PRO A 109 -2.16 3.18 45.90
C PRO A 109 -0.71 2.77 45.62
N SER A 110 -0.51 1.47 45.47
CA SER A 110 0.77 0.80 45.40
C SER A 110 0.81 -0.23 44.27
N VAL A 111 1.98 -0.82 44.04
CA VAL A 111 2.16 -1.89 43.04
C VAL A 111 1.30 -3.13 43.32
N PHE A 112 0.82 -3.31 44.56
CA PHE A 112 -0.02 -4.43 44.94
C PHE A 112 -1.48 -4.26 44.53
N ASP A 113 -1.91 -3.03 44.22
CA ASP A 113 -3.31 -2.69 43.90
C ASP A 113 -3.69 -2.97 42.45
N ARG A 114 -2.71 -3.39 41.61
CA ARG A 114 -2.91 -3.75 40.19
C ARG A 114 -3.67 -2.69 39.39
N PHE A 115 -3.54 -1.41 39.74
CA PHE A 115 -4.18 -0.34 38.98
C PHE A 115 -3.59 -0.26 37.57
N ALA A 116 -4.45 -0.02 36.58
CA ALA A 116 -4.04 0.21 35.20
C ALA A 116 -4.12 1.71 34.91
N LEU A 117 -3.02 2.29 34.44
CA LEU A 117 -3.07 3.63 33.86
C LEU A 117 -3.70 3.52 32.47
N SER A 118 -4.66 4.40 32.17
CA SER A 118 -5.04 4.59 30.77
C SER A 118 -3.80 5.05 30.01
N GLY A 119 -3.58 4.54 28.78
CA GLY A 119 -2.45 4.97 27.94
C GLY A 119 -2.47 6.46 27.57
N THR A 120 -3.52 7.18 28.00
CA THR A 120 -3.72 8.63 27.86
C THR A 120 -3.47 9.42 29.14
N ALA A 121 -3.13 8.75 30.26
CA ALA A 121 -2.85 9.44 31.51
C ALA A 121 -1.63 10.37 31.35
N THR A 122 -1.67 11.54 31.96
CA THR A 122 -0.60 12.56 31.91
C THR A 122 0.70 12.10 32.61
N SER A 123 0.67 10.96 33.28
CA SER A 123 1.84 10.31 33.86
C SER A 123 2.92 10.07 32.80
N THR A 124 4.17 10.44 33.12
CA THR A 124 5.34 10.14 32.28
C THR A 124 5.51 8.65 32.03
N TYR A 125 5.00 7.81 32.92
CA TYR A 125 5.01 6.35 32.78
C TYR A 125 4.03 5.87 31.70
N ALA A 126 2.81 6.45 31.67
CA ALA A 126 1.81 6.15 30.64
C ALA A 126 2.25 6.66 29.27
N SER A 127 2.95 7.81 29.22
CA SER A 127 3.48 8.37 27.97
C SER A 127 4.53 7.46 27.31
N ARG A 128 5.38 6.77 28.10
CA ARG A 128 6.35 5.80 27.55
C ARG A 128 5.69 4.55 26.99
N LEU A 129 4.69 4.01 27.68
CA LEU A 129 3.91 2.87 27.18
C LEU A 129 3.30 3.17 25.82
N ARG A 130 2.78 4.40 25.63
CA ARG A 130 2.22 4.83 24.34
C ARG A 130 3.27 4.86 23.23
N ILE A 131 4.45 5.40 23.51
CA ILE A 131 5.54 5.47 22.52
C ILE A 131 5.98 4.07 22.10
N GLU A 132 6.09 3.14 23.04
CA GLU A 132 6.46 1.75 22.72
C GLU A 132 5.39 1.03 21.90
N ASP A 133 4.12 1.22 22.23
CA ASP A 133 3.02 0.59 21.49
C ASP A 133 2.88 1.16 20.07
N GLU A 134 2.96 2.50 19.93
CA GLU A 134 3.01 3.16 18.62
C GLU A 134 4.22 2.69 17.80
N ALA A 135 5.39 2.54 18.42
CA ALA A 135 6.59 2.06 17.74
C ALA A 135 6.44 0.61 17.27
N ARG A 136 5.81 -0.25 18.06
CA ARG A 136 5.50 -1.64 17.67
C ARG A 136 4.53 -1.68 16.49
N HIS A 137 3.45 -0.90 16.54
CA HIS A 137 2.48 -0.82 15.45
C HIS A 137 3.12 -0.33 14.15
N ARG A 138 3.95 0.73 14.21
CA ARG A 138 4.68 1.23 13.03
C ARG A 138 5.67 0.21 12.49
N ALA A 139 6.36 -0.54 13.36
CA ALA A 139 7.28 -1.60 12.93
C ALA A 139 6.53 -2.74 12.19
N GLU A 140 5.34 -3.11 12.67
CA GLU A 140 4.49 -4.12 12.04
C GLU A 140 4.00 -3.67 10.65
N GLU A 141 3.58 -2.41 10.52
CA GLU A 141 3.16 -1.80 9.25
C GLU A 141 4.30 -1.76 8.22
N LEU A 142 5.47 -1.25 8.63
CA LEU A 142 6.65 -1.20 7.76
C LEU A 142 7.06 -2.60 7.28
N LYS A 143 6.95 -3.61 8.14
CA LYS A 143 7.21 -5.00 7.77
C LYS A 143 6.23 -5.49 6.72
N ARG A 144 4.92 -5.23 6.89
CA ARG A 144 3.88 -5.60 5.90
C ARG A 144 4.10 -4.90 4.56
N GLU A 145 4.50 -3.63 4.58
CA GLU A 145 4.83 -2.88 3.37
C GLU A 145 6.07 -3.44 2.67
N ALA A 146 7.11 -3.79 3.43
CA ALA A 146 8.31 -4.42 2.90
C ALA A 146 8.00 -5.78 2.25
N ASP A 147 7.23 -6.63 2.93
CA ASP A 147 6.80 -7.94 2.40
C ASP A 147 5.97 -7.79 1.11
N ALA A 148 5.06 -6.81 1.08
CA ALA A 148 4.25 -6.51 -0.11
C ALA A 148 5.11 -5.97 -1.26
N SER A 149 6.10 -5.12 -0.97
CA SER A 149 7.05 -4.60 -1.95
C SER A 149 7.90 -5.71 -2.55
N GLU A 150 8.41 -6.63 -1.71
CA GLU A 150 9.19 -7.77 -2.16
C GLU A 150 8.37 -8.70 -3.06
N LEU A 151 7.11 -8.98 -2.71
CA LEU A 151 6.22 -9.79 -3.54
C LEU A 151 5.99 -9.16 -4.92
N ARG A 152 5.77 -7.84 -4.98
CA ARG A 152 5.61 -7.10 -6.25
C ARG A 152 6.88 -7.14 -7.09
N ALA A 153 8.05 -6.98 -6.46
CA ALA A 153 9.34 -7.07 -7.15
C ALA A 153 9.56 -8.47 -7.75
N ARG A 154 9.21 -9.53 -7.00
CA ARG A 154 9.28 -10.92 -7.49
C ARG A 154 8.33 -11.16 -8.67
N ASP A 155 7.08 -10.73 -8.58
CA ASP A 155 6.11 -10.86 -9.69
C ASP A 155 6.55 -10.07 -10.94
N ALA A 156 7.05 -8.84 -10.75
CA ALA A 156 7.60 -8.05 -11.84
C ALA A 156 8.79 -8.77 -12.52
N SER A 157 9.72 -9.33 -11.74
CA SER A 157 10.85 -10.10 -12.27
C SER A 157 10.39 -11.34 -13.04
N GLN A 158 9.38 -12.07 -12.53
CA GLN A 158 8.83 -13.23 -13.22
C GLN A 158 8.16 -12.85 -14.55
N ARG A 159 7.45 -11.72 -14.58
CA ARG A 159 6.84 -11.20 -15.82
C ARG A 159 7.91 -10.78 -16.83
N THR A 160 8.98 -10.12 -16.39
CA THR A 160 10.10 -9.77 -17.29
C THR A 160 10.76 -11.03 -17.85
N ASP A 161 10.98 -12.05 -17.03
CA ASP A 161 11.57 -13.31 -17.47
C ASP A 161 10.64 -14.08 -18.43
N ALA A 162 9.33 -14.06 -18.18
CA ALA A 162 8.35 -14.65 -19.08
C ALA A 162 8.31 -13.91 -20.42
N ALA A 163 8.33 -12.58 -20.41
CA ALA A 163 8.36 -11.76 -21.63
C ALA A 163 9.65 -11.99 -22.42
N LEU A 164 10.81 -12.03 -21.76
CA LEU A 164 12.09 -12.33 -22.40
C LEU A 164 12.10 -13.72 -23.02
N ARG A 165 11.56 -14.74 -22.33
CA ARG A 165 11.39 -16.08 -22.90
C ARG A 165 10.48 -16.10 -24.11
N HIS A 166 9.38 -15.35 -24.07
CA HIS A 166 8.46 -15.24 -25.21
C HIS A 166 9.12 -14.58 -26.42
N ILE A 167 9.84 -13.48 -26.20
CA ILE A 167 10.63 -12.81 -27.24
C ILE A 167 11.65 -13.80 -27.83
N ALA A 168 12.45 -14.48 -26.99
CA ALA A 168 13.44 -15.45 -27.46
C ALA A 168 12.81 -16.60 -28.28
N ALA A 169 11.64 -17.11 -27.86
CA ALA A 169 10.88 -18.11 -28.60
C ALA A 169 10.38 -17.58 -29.95
N MET A 170 9.86 -16.35 -29.99
CA MET A 170 9.50 -15.68 -31.25
C MET A 170 10.72 -15.53 -32.15
N GLU A 171 11.88 -15.16 -31.60
CA GLU A 171 13.10 -14.96 -32.38
C GLU A 171 13.62 -16.24 -33.05
N ALA A 172 13.36 -17.40 -32.43
CA ALA A 172 13.71 -18.70 -32.99
C ALA A 172 12.84 -19.13 -34.19
N THR A 173 11.69 -18.50 -34.41
CA THR A 173 10.76 -18.88 -35.49
C THR A 173 11.27 -18.52 -36.90
N ILE A 174 10.87 -19.31 -37.91
CA ILE A 174 11.20 -19.07 -39.31
C ILE A 174 10.58 -17.74 -39.80
N SER A 175 9.38 -17.40 -39.35
CA SER A 175 8.69 -16.15 -39.70
C SER A 175 9.45 -14.92 -39.21
N TRP A 176 10.00 -14.93 -37.98
CA TRP A 176 10.87 -13.85 -37.48
C TRP A 176 12.12 -13.72 -38.35
N ARG A 177 12.73 -14.83 -38.74
CA ARG A 177 13.95 -14.84 -39.58
C ARG A 177 13.68 -14.37 -41.02
N VAL A 178 12.55 -14.75 -41.60
CA VAL A 178 12.12 -14.33 -42.95
C VAL A 178 11.84 -12.83 -42.98
N THR A 179 11.26 -12.26 -41.92
CA THR A 179 10.92 -10.83 -41.84
C THR A 179 12.08 -9.95 -41.36
N ALA A 180 13.23 -10.52 -41.00
CA ALA A 180 14.43 -9.78 -40.56
C ALA A 180 14.90 -8.69 -41.54
N PRO A 181 14.89 -8.91 -42.88
CA PRO A 181 15.24 -7.86 -43.85
C PRO A 181 14.27 -6.67 -43.84
N LEU A 182 12.97 -6.90 -43.58
CA LEU A 182 11.98 -5.83 -43.45
C LEU A 182 12.18 -5.03 -42.16
N ARG A 183 12.52 -5.70 -41.04
CA ARG A 183 12.83 -5.01 -39.78
C ARG A 183 14.12 -4.19 -39.87
N TRP A 184 15.13 -4.65 -40.61
CA TRP A 184 16.32 -3.86 -40.91
C TRP A 184 15.97 -2.64 -41.77
N LEU A 185 15.16 -2.81 -42.82
CA LEU A 185 14.70 -1.72 -43.68
C LEU A 185 13.87 -0.68 -42.91
N SER A 186 13.00 -1.12 -42.00
CA SER A 186 12.19 -0.22 -41.16
C SER A 186 13.07 0.59 -40.20
N ARG A 187 14.13 -0.01 -39.64
CA ARG A 187 15.10 0.71 -38.79
C ARG A 187 15.89 1.75 -39.58
N GLN A 188 16.32 1.39 -40.80
CA GLN A 188 17.00 2.33 -41.71
C GLN A 188 16.07 3.48 -42.14
N ARG A 189 14.78 3.20 -42.38
CA ARG A 189 13.77 4.23 -42.68
C ARG A 189 13.61 5.22 -41.53
N ASN A 190 13.54 4.72 -40.30
CA ASN A 190 13.36 5.58 -39.12
C ASN A 190 14.65 6.36 -38.77
N ALA A 191 15.82 5.91 -39.23
CA ALA A 191 17.12 6.57 -39.02
C ALA A 191 17.53 7.53 -40.17
N ALA A 192 16.84 7.51 -41.31
CA ALA A 192 17.20 8.32 -42.47
C ALA A 192 16.47 9.67 -42.47
N SER A 193 17.23 10.78 -42.61
CA SER A 193 16.66 12.08 -42.99
C SER A 193 16.34 12.13 -44.50
N GLU A 194 15.59 13.16 -44.92
CA GLU A 194 14.91 13.28 -46.24
C GLU A 194 15.77 13.01 -47.49
N ARG A 195 17.11 13.08 -47.40
CA ARG A 195 18.03 12.76 -48.52
C ARG A 195 18.18 11.26 -48.84
N GLY A 196 17.62 10.34 -48.03
CA GLY A 196 17.78 8.88 -48.17
C GLY A 196 16.80 8.14 -49.10
N ALA A 197 15.87 8.81 -49.79
CA ALA A 197 14.78 8.14 -50.51
C ALA A 197 15.24 7.22 -51.66
N ARG A 198 16.35 7.53 -52.34
CA ARG A 198 16.91 6.68 -53.42
C ARG A 198 17.63 5.44 -52.88
N SER A 199 18.35 5.56 -51.75
CA SER A 199 18.99 4.42 -51.09
C SER A 199 17.96 3.48 -50.45
N LEU A 200 16.84 4.00 -49.96
CA LEU A 200 15.72 3.21 -49.42
C LEU A 200 15.04 2.33 -50.47
N ARG A 201 14.91 2.78 -51.73
CA ARG A 201 14.35 1.94 -52.82
C ARG A 201 15.26 0.78 -53.20
N ALA A 202 16.57 1.02 -53.28
CA ALA A 202 17.56 -0.03 -53.50
C ALA A 202 17.57 -1.02 -52.32
N ALA A 203 17.55 -0.51 -51.08
CA ALA A 203 17.46 -1.31 -49.86
C ALA A 203 16.17 -2.15 -49.79
N ALA A 204 15.02 -1.61 -50.23
CA ALA A 204 13.75 -2.33 -50.28
C ALA A 204 13.77 -3.48 -51.30
N ALA A 205 14.35 -3.25 -52.48
CA ALA A 205 14.52 -4.29 -53.49
C ALA A 205 15.43 -5.43 -53.00
N LEU A 206 16.49 -5.07 -52.27
CA LEU A 206 17.41 -6.02 -51.63
C LEU A 206 16.72 -6.83 -50.52
N ALA A 207 15.90 -6.18 -49.68
CA ALA A 207 15.14 -6.85 -48.62
C ALA A 207 14.16 -7.89 -49.19
N VAL A 208 13.43 -7.56 -50.26
CA VAL A 208 12.51 -8.49 -50.95
C VAL A 208 13.26 -9.71 -51.51
N ARG A 209 14.46 -9.52 -52.07
CA ARG A 209 15.29 -10.63 -52.57
C ARG A 209 15.76 -11.55 -51.44
N ALA A 210 16.22 -10.96 -50.33
CA ALA A 210 16.65 -11.71 -49.16
C ALA A 210 15.48 -12.56 -48.59
N ILE A 211 14.29 -11.98 -48.48
CA ILE A 211 13.06 -12.70 -48.09
C ILE A 211 12.81 -13.91 -48.98
N VAL A 212 12.81 -13.71 -50.30
CA VAL A 212 12.53 -14.79 -51.27
C VAL A 212 13.62 -15.88 -51.22
N SER A 213 14.88 -15.50 -51.06
CA SER A 213 16.01 -16.43 -50.93
C SER A 213 15.90 -17.30 -49.67
N VAL A 214 15.62 -16.69 -48.52
CA VAL A 214 15.44 -17.39 -47.23
C VAL A 214 14.22 -18.31 -47.29
N ALA A 215 13.08 -17.84 -47.83
CA ALA A 215 11.87 -18.64 -47.96
C ALA A 215 12.06 -19.84 -48.91
N ARG A 216 12.86 -19.71 -49.97
CA ARG A 216 13.18 -20.82 -50.89
C ARG A 216 14.02 -21.90 -50.22
N ARG A 217 15.02 -21.50 -49.42
CA ARG A 217 15.91 -22.44 -48.71
C ARG A 217 15.23 -23.16 -47.55
N SER A 218 14.20 -22.56 -46.94
CA SER A 218 13.43 -23.18 -45.85
C SER A 218 12.26 -24.06 -46.31
N GLY A 219 12.00 -24.18 -47.62
CA GLY A 219 10.83 -24.88 -48.15
C GLY A 219 9.49 -24.15 -47.91
N LEU A 220 9.51 -22.97 -47.28
CA LEU A 220 8.32 -22.16 -47.02
C LEU A 220 7.76 -21.53 -48.32
N TYR A 221 8.65 -21.23 -49.27
CA TYR A 221 8.28 -20.63 -50.55
C TYR A 221 7.31 -21.50 -51.34
N SER A 222 7.50 -22.82 -51.37
CA SER A 222 6.59 -23.72 -52.11
C SER A 222 5.20 -23.80 -51.49
N LYS A 223 5.08 -23.59 -50.17
CA LYS A 223 3.80 -23.58 -49.45
C LYS A 223 3.04 -22.27 -49.59
N ILE A 224 3.74 -21.13 -49.51
CA ILE A 224 3.12 -19.80 -49.51
C ILE A 224 2.92 -19.24 -50.92
N ALA A 225 3.82 -19.57 -51.88
CA ALA A 225 3.75 -19.00 -53.22
C ALA A 225 2.42 -19.26 -53.96
N PRO A 226 1.80 -20.46 -53.91
CA PRO A 226 0.51 -20.71 -54.57
C PRO A 226 -0.61 -19.85 -53.97
N TRP A 227 -0.69 -19.79 -52.65
CA TRP A 227 -1.67 -18.99 -51.92
C TRP A 227 -1.49 -17.48 -52.20
N LEU A 228 -0.25 -16.97 -52.12
CA LEU A 228 0.06 -15.56 -52.35
C LEU A 228 -0.22 -15.15 -53.81
N ARG A 229 0.06 -16.04 -54.76
CA ARG A 229 -0.27 -15.85 -56.19
C ARG A 229 -1.77 -15.77 -56.42
N SER A 230 -2.56 -16.60 -55.73
CA SER A 230 -4.03 -16.64 -55.86
C SER A 230 -4.68 -15.41 -55.20
N ARG A 231 -4.31 -15.13 -53.94
CA ARG A 231 -4.98 -14.10 -53.13
C ARG A 231 -4.52 -12.68 -53.46
N TYR A 232 -3.25 -12.49 -53.82
CA TYR A 232 -2.64 -11.19 -54.06
C TYR A 232 -1.78 -11.14 -55.34
N PRO A 233 -2.39 -11.33 -56.53
CA PRO A 233 -1.66 -11.51 -57.80
C PRO A 233 -0.78 -10.31 -58.19
N ARG A 234 -1.22 -9.09 -57.89
CA ARG A 234 -0.45 -7.85 -58.17
C ARG A 234 0.81 -7.73 -57.31
N LEU A 235 0.72 -8.10 -56.03
CA LEU A 235 1.86 -8.10 -55.11
C LEU A 235 2.85 -9.21 -55.48
N TRP A 236 2.34 -10.40 -55.84
CA TRP A 236 3.15 -11.51 -56.34
C TRP A 236 3.96 -11.12 -57.59
N GLN A 237 3.32 -10.48 -58.58
CA GLN A 237 3.98 -10.00 -59.80
C GLN A 237 5.09 -8.97 -59.49
N ARG A 238 4.83 -8.02 -58.58
CA ARG A 238 5.83 -7.03 -58.16
C ARG A 238 7.01 -7.67 -57.44
N ALA A 239 6.76 -8.54 -56.47
CA ALA A 239 7.80 -9.26 -55.74
C ALA A 239 8.64 -10.15 -56.68
N LYS A 240 7.99 -10.84 -57.63
CA LYS A 240 8.65 -11.66 -58.65
C LYS A 240 9.55 -10.82 -59.56
N ARG A 241 9.09 -9.66 -60.03
CA ARG A 241 9.93 -8.74 -60.84
C ARG A 241 11.15 -8.25 -60.07
N VAL A 242 10.96 -7.85 -58.82
CA VAL A 242 12.06 -7.39 -57.95
C VAL A 242 13.05 -8.51 -57.65
N ALA A 243 12.57 -9.74 -57.48
CA ALA A 243 13.40 -10.92 -57.23
C ALA A 243 14.18 -11.42 -58.46
N ILE A 244 13.68 -11.17 -59.68
CA ILE A 244 14.27 -11.66 -60.94
C ILE A 244 15.12 -10.58 -61.64
N ALA A 245 14.76 -9.30 -61.54
CA ALA A 245 15.51 -8.24 -62.20
C ALA A 245 16.98 -8.22 -61.74
N ALA A 246 17.96 -8.23 -62.64
CA ALA A 246 19.33 -7.95 -62.25
C ALA A 246 19.42 -6.49 -61.75
N PRO A 247 20.16 -6.20 -60.67
CA PRO A 247 20.37 -4.81 -60.27
C PRO A 247 21.08 -4.10 -61.44
N ALA A 248 20.59 -2.93 -61.84
CA ALA A 248 21.33 -2.10 -62.79
C ALA A 248 22.69 -1.77 -62.17
N GLY A 249 23.76 -2.38 -62.70
CA GLY A 249 25.15 -2.10 -62.34
C GLY A 249 25.83 -3.01 -61.30
N ALA A 250 25.25 -4.12 -60.84
CA ALA A 250 25.98 -5.00 -59.90
C ALA A 250 26.69 -6.16 -60.63
N SER A 251 28.01 -6.25 -60.45
CA SER A 251 28.82 -7.35 -60.97
C SER A 251 28.49 -8.66 -60.25
N ARG A 252 28.91 -9.79 -60.83
CA ARG A 252 28.79 -11.14 -60.22
C ARG A 252 29.34 -11.19 -58.79
N ASP A 253 30.33 -10.35 -58.46
CA ASP A 253 30.92 -10.25 -57.12
C ASP A 253 30.03 -9.54 -56.12
N SER A 254 29.28 -8.52 -56.53
CA SER A 254 28.32 -7.87 -55.63
C SER A 254 27.25 -8.86 -55.18
N ASN A 255 26.75 -9.71 -56.08
CA ASN A 255 25.77 -10.75 -55.74
C ASN A 255 26.32 -11.80 -54.75
N ARG A 256 27.61 -12.14 -54.86
CA ARG A 256 28.33 -12.98 -53.87
C ARG A 256 28.52 -12.26 -52.54
N HIS A 257 28.87 -10.98 -52.56
CA HIS A 257 29.02 -10.15 -51.37
C HIS A 257 27.68 -9.92 -50.65
N TYR A 258 26.55 -9.87 -51.37
CA TYR A 258 25.21 -9.77 -50.79
C TYR A 258 24.72 -11.08 -50.18
N VAL A 259 24.97 -12.21 -50.86
CA VAL A 259 24.82 -13.52 -50.22
C VAL A 259 25.73 -13.56 -49.01
N ALA A 260 26.96 -13.05 -49.03
CA ALA A 260 27.85 -13.05 -47.86
C ALA A 260 27.40 -12.10 -46.73
N LEU A 261 26.83 -10.92 -47.01
CA LEU A 261 26.34 -9.98 -46.00
C LEU A 261 25.16 -10.57 -45.20
N PHE A 262 24.22 -11.22 -45.92
CA PHE A 262 23.03 -11.83 -45.34
C PHE A 262 23.15 -13.35 -45.10
N ALA A 263 24.22 -13.99 -45.57
CA ALA A 263 24.68 -15.34 -45.22
C ALA A 263 25.93 -15.32 -44.34
N THR A 264 26.24 -14.17 -43.72
CA THR A 264 27.04 -14.18 -42.50
C THR A 264 26.40 -15.21 -41.57
N ARG A 265 27.23 -16.10 -41.04
CA ARG A 265 26.96 -17.36 -40.32
C ARG A 265 25.90 -17.30 -39.19
N ARG A 266 25.26 -16.16 -38.98
CA ARG A 266 24.26 -15.82 -37.97
C ARG A 266 22.80 -15.97 -38.43
N TRP A 267 22.53 -15.99 -39.74
CA TRP A 267 21.13 -15.92 -40.26
C TRP A 267 20.66 -17.11 -41.11
N VAL A 268 21.54 -18.02 -41.54
CA VAL A 268 21.22 -19.16 -42.43
C VAL A 268 21.60 -20.50 -41.78
N PRO A 269 20.71 -21.50 -41.64
CA PRO A 269 21.07 -22.79 -41.04
C PRO A 269 21.87 -23.69 -42.00
N ARG A 270 22.69 -24.59 -41.44
CA ARG A 270 23.37 -25.69 -42.18
C ARG A 270 22.44 -26.90 -42.44
N THR A 271 21.36 -27.06 -41.67
CA THR A 271 20.41 -28.18 -41.80
C THR A 271 18.98 -27.75 -41.41
N THR A 272 17.97 -28.37 -42.03
CA THR A 272 16.53 -28.13 -41.81
C THR A 272 15.96 -28.79 -40.55
N ARG A 273 16.77 -29.47 -39.74
CA ARG A 273 16.31 -30.28 -38.60
C ARG A 273 15.96 -29.50 -37.32
N ASP A 274 16.45 -28.27 -37.16
CA ASP A 274 16.29 -27.51 -35.91
C ASP A 274 15.29 -26.34 -36.00
N ALA A 275 14.52 -26.24 -37.09
CA ALA A 275 13.55 -25.16 -37.27
C ALA A 275 12.13 -25.74 -37.37
N THR A 276 11.31 -25.50 -36.36
CA THR A 276 9.88 -25.81 -36.38
C THR A 276 9.24 -25.04 -37.54
N ILE A 277 8.77 -25.76 -38.56
CA ILE A 277 8.07 -25.15 -39.70
C ILE A 277 6.69 -24.74 -39.22
N VAL A 278 6.57 -23.47 -38.84
CA VAL A 278 5.32 -22.78 -38.53
C VAL A 278 4.40 -22.91 -39.75
N GLY A 279 3.32 -23.68 -39.60
CA GLY A 279 2.31 -23.89 -40.65
C GLY A 279 1.50 -22.63 -40.94
N VAL A 280 0.75 -22.63 -42.04
CA VAL A 280 -0.07 -21.47 -42.45
C VAL A 280 -1.04 -21.03 -41.34
N ALA A 281 -1.66 -22.00 -40.63
CA ALA A 281 -2.56 -21.73 -39.50
C ALA A 281 -1.88 -21.04 -38.30
N GLU A 282 -0.59 -21.30 -38.10
CA GLU A 282 0.18 -20.70 -37.00
C GLU A 282 0.62 -19.25 -37.36
N ILE A 283 0.88 -19.00 -38.65
CA ILE A 283 1.08 -17.64 -39.18
C ILE A 283 -0.22 -16.83 -39.07
N GLU A 284 -1.38 -17.45 -39.35
CA GLU A 284 -2.69 -16.80 -39.20
C GLU A 284 -2.98 -16.43 -37.74
N ARG A 285 -2.75 -17.36 -36.79
CA ARG A 285 -2.91 -17.07 -35.35
C ARG A 285 -2.02 -15.93 -34.85
N LEU A 286 -0.74 -15.93 -35.25
CA LEU A 286 0.19 -14.86 -34.85
C LEU A 286 -0.21 -13.49 -35.44
N LEU A 287 -0.74 -13.48 -36.67
CA LEU A 287 -1.25 -12.26 -37.29
C LEU A 287 -2.52 -11.75 -36.60
N GLU A 288 -3.42 -12.63 -36.16
CA GLU A 288 -4.64 -12.26 -35.43
C GLU A 288 -4.34 -11.66 -34.05
N VAL A 289 -3.38 -12.21 -33.31
CA VAL A 289 -2.93 -11.65 -32.02
C VAL A 289 -2.39 -10.24 -32.19
N GLU A 290 -1.57 -10.00 -33.22
CA GLU A 290 -0.99 -8.68 -33.47
C GLU A 290 -2.00 -7.66 -34.04
N ILE A 291 -3.02 -8.12 -34.79
CA ILE A 291 -4.15 -7.29 -35.22
C ILE A 291 -5.03 -6.89 -34.03
N GLN A 292 -5.29 -7.79 -33.08
CA GLN A 292 -6.06 -7.47 -31.87
C GLN A 292 -5.33 -6.52 -30.94
N GLN A 293 -4.02 -6.68 -30.73
CA GLN A 293 -3.23 -5.77 -29.89
C GLN A 293 -3.21 -4.33 -30.41
N ARG A 294 -3.29 -4.13 -31.74
CA ARG A 294 -3.37 -2.79 -32.36
C ARG A 294 -4.76 -2.18 -32.38
N ARG A 295 -5.82 -2.95 -32.11
CA ARG A 295 -7.19 -2.43 -31.98
C ARG A 295 -7.52 -1.96 -30.56
N ASN A 296 -6.73 -2.38 -29.58
CA ASN A 296 -6.90 -2.04 -28.16
C ASN A 296 -5.95 -0.93 -27.68
N LEU A 297 -5.21 -0.30 -28.60
CA LEU A 297 -4.42 0.93 -28.42
C LEU A 297 -5.08 2.06 -29.22
#